data_AF-A0A9D3XMW0-F1
#
_entry.id   AF-A0A9D3XMW0-F1
#
_cell.length_a   1.000
_cell.length_b   1.000
_cell.length_c   1.000
_cell.angle_alpha   90.00
_cell.angle_beta   90.00
_cell.angle_gamma   90.00
#
_symmetry.space_group_name_H-M   'P 1'
#
loop_
_entity.id
_entity.type
_entity.pdbx_description
1 polymer ?
#
loop_
_entity_poly.entity_id
_entity_poly.type
_entity_poly.pdbx_seq_one_letter_code
_entity_poly.pdbx_strand_id
1 'polypeptide(L)' 'MESEMLQSPLLGLGEEDEADLSDWNLPLAFMKKRHCEKIEGSKSLAQSWRMKDR' A
#
# COMPACT_ATOMS: atom_id res chain seq x y z
N MET A 1 47.69 -6.02 -8.20
CA MET A 1 46.88 -7.18 -8.58
C MET A 1 46.26 -7.72 -7.28
N GLU A 2 45.30 -6.97 -6.72
CA GLU A 2 44.48 -7.34 -5.54
C GLU A 2 43.25 -6.40 -5.48
N SER A 3 42.54 -6.24 -6.61
CA SER A 3 41.25 -5.54 -6.66
C SER A 3 40.16 -6.45 -7.21
N GLU A 4 40.16 -7.72 -6.78
CA GLU A 4 39.18 -8.72 -7.20
C GLU A 4 38.57 -9.47 -6.00
N MET A 5 38.26 -8.77 -4.89
CA MET A 5 37.60 -9.42 -3.74
C MET A 5 36.47 -8.62 -3.10
N LEU A 6 35.83 -7.71 -3.84
CA LEU A 6 34.49 -7.25 -3.49
C LEU A 6 33.51 -7.69 -4.58
N GLN A 7 33.42 -9.01 -4.74
CA GLN A 7 32.32 -9.62 -5.46
C GLN A 7 31.11 -9.53 -4.55
N SER A 8 30.42 -8.38 -4.62
CA SER A 8 29.11 -8.17 -4.01
C SER A 8 28.18 -9.33 -4.43
N PRO A 9 27.28 -9.82 -3.56
CA PRO A 9 26.32 -10.88 -3.91
C PRO A 9 25.28 -10.48 -4.98
N LEU A 10 25.48 -9.38 -5.69
CA LEU A 10 24.56 -8.80 -6.66
C LEU A 10 24.75 -9.44 -8.06
N LEU A 11 24.78 -10.76 -8.13
CA LEU A 11 24.76 -11.51 -9.39
C LEU A 11 23.60 -12.51 -9.37
N GLY A 12 22.40 -11.97 -9.14
CA GLY A 12 21.10 -12.65 -9.21
C GLY A 12 19.99 -11.66 -9.60
N LEU A 13 20.06 -10.44 -9.05
CA LEU A 13 19.12 -9.32 -9.25
C LEU A 13 19.19 -8.63 -10.63
N GLY A 14 19.46 -9.36 -11.71
CA GLY A 14 19.51 -8.81 -13.07
C GLY A 14 18.25 -9.06 -13.89
N GLU A 15 17.60 -10.21 -13.68
CA GLU A 15 16.43 -10.63 -14.47
C GLU A 15 15.16 -10.78 -13.61
N GLU A 16 15.32 -11.03 -12.31
CA GLU A 16 14.22 -11.15 -11.34
C GLU A 16 13.63 -9.79 -10.93
N ASP A 17 14.43 -8.70 -10.93
CA ASP A 17 13.96 -7.34 -10.63
C ASP A 17 13.02 -6.76 -11.70
N GLU A 18 13.13 -7.17 -12.96
CA GLU A 18 12.31 -6.60 -14.05
C GLU A 18 10.88 -7.19 -14.08
N ALA A 19 10.72 -8.45 -13.66
CA ALA A 19 9.42 -9.07 -13.48
C ALA A 19 8.66 -8.41 -12.31
N ASP A 20 9.35 -8.13 -11.20
CA ASP A 20 8.78 -7.46 -10.02
C ASP A 20 8.28 -6.05 -10.37
N LEU A 21 8.97 -5.32 -11.25
CA LEU A 21 8.52 -4.00 -11.73
C LEU A 21 7.17 -4.07 -12.46
N SER A 22 6.87 -5.18 -13.14
CA SER A 22 5.62 -5.34 -13.88
C SER A 22 4.42 -5.57 -12.95
N ASP A 23 4.61 -6.30 -11.86
CA ASP A 23 3.58 -6.61 -10.88
C ASP A 23 3.05 -5.36 -10.16
N TRP A 24 3.93 -4.40 -9.87
CA TRP A 24 3.54 -3.11 -9.28
C TRP A 24 2.67 -2.25 -10.19
N ASN A 25 2.72 -2.48 -11.51
CA ASN A 25 1.93 -1.74 -12.49
C ASN A 25 0.57 -2.38 -12.77
N LEU A 26 0.28 -3.55 -12.18
CA LEU A 26 -0.98 -4.25 -12.39
C LEU A 26 -2.12 -3.56 -11.62
N PRO A 27 -3.21 -3.15 -12.30
CA PRO A 27 -4.33 -2.51 -11.62
C PRO A 27 -5.08 -3.51 -10.73
N LEU A 28 -5.18 -3.16 -9.45
CA LEU A 28 -5.93 -3.94 -8.46
C LEU A 28 -7.44 -3.70 -8.59
N ALA A 29 -8.08 -4.53 -9.41
CA ALA A 29 -9.53 -4.51 -9.61
C ALA A 29 -10.29 -4.92 -8.34
N PHE A 30 -11.45 -4.30 -8.10
CA PHE A 30 -12.33 -4.61 -6.97
C PHE A 30 -11.71 -4.53 -5.56
N MET A 31 -10.60 -3.80 -5.38
CA MET A 31 -9.96 -3.62 -4.06
C MET A 31 -10.28 -2.27 -3.38
N LYS A 32 -11.17 -1.47 -3.97
CA LYS A 32 -11.62 -0.20 -3.36
C LYS A 32 -12.48 -0.47 -2.12
N LYS A 33 -12.54 0.47 -1.16
CA LYS A 33 -13.32 0.36 0.11
C LYS A 33 -14.73 -0.22 -0.06
N ARG A 34 -15.47 0.19 -1.09
CA ARG A 34 -16.82 -0.32 -1.40
C ARG A 34 -16.94 -1.85 -1.57
N HIS A 35 -15.83 -2.53 -1.84
CA HIS A 35 -15.77 -3.99 -2.04
C HIS A 35 -15.22 -4.72 -0.81
N CYS A 36 -14.34 -4.07 -0.04
CA CYS A 36 -13.65 -4.67 1.12
C CYS A 36 -14.35 -4.37 2.44
N GLU A 37 -15.07 -3.25 2.52
CA GLU A 37 -15.79 -2.81 3.71
C GLU A 37 -17.30 -2.99 3.48
N LYS A 38 -18.02 -3.30 4.55
CA LYS A 38 -19.48 -3.37 4.49
C LYS A 38 -20.04 -1.98 4.18
N ILE A 39 -20.93 -1.92 3.20
CA ILE A 39 -21.63 -0.69 2.85
C ILE A 39 -22.72 -0.45 3.89
N GLU A 40 -22.36 0.29 4.95
CA GLU A 40 -23.28 0.73 5.99
C GLU A 40 -22.95 2.14 6.47
N GLY A 41 -23.97 2.83 7.01
CA GLY A 41 -23.78 4.15 7.60
C GLY A 41 -23.02 4.06 8.92
N SER A 42 -22.20 5.07 9.22
CA SER A 42 -21.57 5.18 10.53
C SER A 42 -22.60 5.52 11.62
N LYS A 43 -22.33 5.08 12.85
CA LYS A 43 -23.16 5.47 14.00
C LYS A 43 -22.99 6.96 14.26
N SER A 44 -24.09 7.67 14.41
CA SER A 44 -24.06 9.10 14.73
C SER A 44 -23.50 9.31 16.14
N LEU A 45 -22.45 10.12 16.26
CA LEU A 45 -22.02 10.64 17.56
C LEU A 45 -22.92 11.82 17.94
N ALA A 46 -23.49 11.78 19.15
CA ALA A 46 -24.26 12.88 19.69
C ALA A 46 -23.42 14.16 19.70
N GLN A 47 -23.94 15.23 19.10
CA GLN A 47 -23.21 16.46 18.89
C GLN A 47 -23.53 17.47 19.99
N SER A 48 -22.52 17.92 20.74
CA SER A 48 -22.67 18.84 21.88
C SER A 48 -22.33 20.30 21.55
N TRP A 49 -22.27 20.67 20.27
CA TRP A 49 -21.89 22.03 19.84
C TRP A 49 -22.99 23.08 20.05
N ARG A 50 -24.22 22.67 20.40
CA ARG A 50 -25.30 23.60 20.72
C ARG A 50 -25.25 24.01 22.19
N MET A 51 -25.24 25.30 22.46
CA MET A 51 -25.58 25.81 23.80
C MET A 51 -27.02 25.39 24.13
N LYS A 52 -27.18 24.73 25.28
CA LYS A 52 -28.48 24.20 25.73
C LYS A 52 -29.35 25.28 26.39
N ASP A 53 -28.70 26.15 27.15
CA ASP A 53 -29.35 27.24 27.91
C ASP A 53 -28.77 28.58 27.46
N ARG A 54 -29.57 29.64 27.57
CA ARG A 54 -29.21 31.02 27.20
C ARG A 54 -28.56 31.76 28.35
#